data_AF-M7YJT2-F1
#
_entry.id   AF-M7YJT2-F1
#
_cell.length_a   1.000
_cell.length_b   1.000
_cell.length_c   1.000
_cell.angle_alpha   90.00
_cell.angle_beta   90.00
_cell.angle_gamma   90.00
#
_symmetry.space_group_name_H-M   'P 1'
#
loop_
_entity.id
_entity.type
_entity.pdbx_description
1 polymer ?
#
loop_
_entity_poly.entity_id
_entity_poly.type
_entity_poly.pdbx_seq_one_letter_code
_entity_poly.pdbx_strand_id
1 'polypeptide(L)'
;MCGPVGAIVTEQLYSSLFLHKDDAVCPAKGFYTYASFIRATKKFPRFGATGDLVTRKREIAAFLAQISHETTGGWATAPDGPYSWGLCYKEEIRPQSNYCDATDKQWPCYPGKSYHGRGPIQISCNRIAFYRRYCQVLGVDVGPNLDCAHQLPY
;
A
#
# COMPACT_ATOMS: atom_id res chain seq x y z
N MET A 1 -5.99 -19.95 12.59
CA MET A 1 -4.52 -20.02 12.75
C MET A 1 -3.91 -18.69 12.33
N CYS A 2 -2.95 -18.17 13.10
CA CYS A 2 -2.23 -16.93 12.75
C CYS A 2 -1.29 -17.23 11.56
N GLY A 3 -1.34 -16.42 10.49
CA GLY A 3 -0.47 -16.60 9.33
C GLY A 3 1.00 -16.28 9.69
N PRO A 4 1.98 -16.65 8.84
CA PRO A 4 3.41 -16.47 9.12
C PRO A 4 3.79 -15.02 9.47
N VAL A 5 3.14 -14.04 8.83
CA VAL A 5 3.32 -12.62 9.16
C VAL A 5 2.77 -12.26 10.55
N GLY A 6 1.60 -12.77 10.92
CA GLY A 6 1.01 -12.45 12.23
C GLY A 6 1.74 -13.07 13.42
N ALA A 7 2.57 -14.10 13.18
CA ALA A 7 3.50 -14.62 14.18
C ALA A 7 4.73 -13.71 14.40
N ILE A 8 5.04 -12.83 13.44
CA ILE A 8 6.18 -11.88 13.50
C ILE A 8 5.69 -10.49 13.91
N VAL A 9 4.58 -10.03 13.32
CA VAL A 9 3.97 -8.73 13.57
C VAL A 9 2.63 -8.96 14.26
N THR A 10 2.65 -8.87 15.59
CA THR A 10 1.44 -8.86 16.41
C THR A 10 0.69 -7.55 16.24
N GLU A 11 -0.58 -7.50 16.66
CA GLU A 11 -1.36 -6.25 16.64
C GLU A 11 -0.72 -5.15 17.49
N GLN A 12 -0.15 -5.52 18.63
CA GLN A 12 0.60 -4.60 19.49
C GLN A 12 1.83 -4.04 18.77
N LEU A 13 2.62 -4.90 18.10
CA LEU A 13 3.79 -4.44 17.34
C LEU A 13 3.39 -3.57 16.15
N TYR A 14 2.32 -3.93 15.43
CA TYR A 14 1.76 -3.12 14.35
C TYR A 14 1.38 -1.72 14.85
N SER A 15 0.70 -1.64 16.00
CA SER A 15 0.30 -0.37 16.60
C SER A 15 1.49 0.47 17.03
N SER A 16 2.57 -0.14 17.56
CA SER A 16 3.79 0.59 17.91
C SER A 16 4.61 1.05 16.69
N LEU A 17 4.56 0.32 15.58
CA LEU A 17 5.26 0.70 14.34
C LEU A 17 4.57 1.88 13.65
N PHE A 18 3.25 1.98 13.76
CA PHE A 18 2.42 3.02 13.14
C PHE A 18 1.73 3.86 14.20
N LEU A 19 2.51 4.42 15.13
CA LEU A 19 2.04 5.05 16.36
C LEU A 19 0.99 6.14 16.12
N HIS A 20 1.18 6.97 15.07
CA HIS A 20 0.33 8.14 14.80
C HIS A 20 -0.66 7.95 13.65
N LYS A 21 -0.79 6.74 13.06
CA LYS A 21 -1.64 6.56 11.84
C LYS A 21 -3.11 6.91 12.06
N ASP A 22 -3.58 6.84 13.31
CA ASP A 22 -4.97 7.12 13.71
C ASP A 22 -5.13 8.45 14.46
N ASP A 23 -4.09 9.30 14.48
CA ASP A 23 -4.18 10.65 15.00
C ASP A 23 -5.15 11.48 14.16
N ALA A 24 -5.81 12.46 14.78
CA ALA A 24 -6.85 13.27 14.13
C ALA A 24 -6.36 14.04 12.89
N VAL A 25 -5.05 14.31 12.81
CA VAL A 25 -4.42 15.01 11.68
C VAL A 25 -4.25 14.10 10.45
N CYS A 26 -4.31 12.77 10.62
CA CYS A 26 -4.12 11.81 9.54
C CYS A 26 -5.43 11.53 8.78
N PRO A 27 -5.53 11.86 7.48
CA PRO A 27 -6.76 11.64 6.71
C PRO A 27 -7.12 10.15 6.53
N ALA A 28 -6.16 9.24 6.71
CA ALA A 28 -6.38 7.80 6.67
C ALA A 28 -6.77 7.19 8.03
N LYS A 29 -7.02 7.99 9.07
CA LYS A 29 -7.43 7.52 10.39
C LYS A 29 -8.54 6.46 10.29
N GLY A 30 -8.31 5.31 10.92
CA GLY A 30 -9.23 4.17 10.96
C GLY A 30 -9.28 3.32 9.68
N PHE A 31 -8.58 3.69 8.60
CA PHE A 31 -8.58 2.96 7.35
C PHE A 31 -7.64 1.75 7.37
N TYR A 32 -6.41 1.94 7.86
CA TYR A 32 -5.38 0.89 7.92
C TYR A 32 -5.45 0.10 9.23
N THR A 33 -6.31 -0.90 9.26
CA THR A 33 -6.46 -1.78 10.43
C THR A 33 -5.49 -2.97 10.39
N TYR A 34 -5.11 -3.49 11.56
CA TYR A 34 -4.33 -4.72 11.65
C TYR A 34 -5.05 -5.91 11.00
N ALA A 35 -6.37 -5.98 11.14
CA ALA A 35 -7.20 -7.01 10.53
C ALA A 35 -7.12 -7.00 8.99
N SER A 36 -7.14 -5.81 8.37
CA SER A 36 -6.92 -5.63 6.93
C SER A 36 -5.49 -6.05 6.55
N PHE A 37 -4.48 -5.58 7.27
CA PHE A 37 -3.08 -5.99 7.04
C PHE A 37 -2.91 -7.52 7.01
N ILE A 38 -3.41 -8.23 8.02
CA ILE A 38 -3.34 -9.71 8.08
C ILE A 38 -4.20 -10.39 7.01
N ARG A 39 -5.34 -9.79 6.62
CA ARG A 39 -6.17 -10.33 5.54
C ARG A 39 -5.47 -10.20 4.19
N ALA A 40 -4.82 -9.07 3.93
CA ALA A 40 -4.00 -8.86 2.74
C ALA A 40 -2.81 -9.83 2.69
N THR A 41 -2.10 -10.04 3.80
CA THR A 41 -0.94 -10.95 3.82
C THR A 41 -1.33 -12.40 3.50
N LYS A 42 -2.55 -12.83 3.84
CA LYS A 42 -3.06 -14.17 3.48
C LYS A 42 -3.23 -14.38 1.98
N LYS A 43 -3.32 -13.31 1.17
CA LYS A 43 -3.35 -13.40 -0.29
C LYS A 43 -1.97 -13.65 -0.90
N PHE A 44 -0.90 -13.44 -0.12
CA PHE A 44 0.49 -13.62 -0.53
C PHE A 44 1.19 -14.60 0.42
N PRO A 45 0.89 -15.92 0.34
CA PRO A 45 1.30 -16.90 1.36
C PRO A 45 2.82 -17.04 1.54
N ARG A 46 3.62 -16.57 0.58
CA ARG A 46 5.10 -16.56 0.66
C ARG A 46 5.67 -15.31 1.35
N PHE A 47 4.90 -14.23 1.44
CA PHE A 47 5.32 -12.98 2.06
C PHE A 47 5.54 -13.19 3.56
N GLY A 48 6.73 -12.85 4.05
CA GLY A 48 7.13 -13.06 5.44
C GLY A 48 7.25 -14.54 5.82
N ALA A 49 7.31 -15.45 4.84
CA ALA A 49 7.33 -16.90 5.05
C ALA A 49 8.53 -17.60 4.38
N THR A 50 9.36 -16.87 3.62
CA THR A 50 10.48 -17.42 2.87
C THR A 50 11.80 -17.23 3.62
N GLY A 51 12.64 -18.26 3.68
CA GLY A 51 13.95 -18.21 4.34
C GLY A 51 13.89 -18.38 5.86
N ASP A 52 14.97 -18.00 6.55
CA ASP A 52 15.06 -18.03 8.01
C ASP A 52 14.28 -16.89 8.67
N LEU A 53 14.16 -16.92 10.00
CA LEU A 53 13.39 -15.92 10.75
C LEU A 53 13.92 -14.49 10.53
N VAL A 54 15.23 -14.33 10.40
CA VAL A 54 15.86 -13.03 10.17
C VAL A 54 15.48 -12.48 8.80
N THR A 55 15.51 -13.31 7.76
CA THR A 55 15.12 -12.95 6.39
C THR A 55 13.67 -12.54 6.33
N ARG A 56 12.76 -13.30 6.96
CA ARG A 56 11.33 -12.98 7.02
C ARG A 56 11.08 -11.64 7.72
N LYS A 57 11.77 -11.38 8.85
CA LYS A 57 11.70 -10.09 9.54
C LYS A 57 12.18 -8.94 8.67
N ARG A 58 13.27 -9.13 7.90
CA ARG A 58 13.79 -8.11 6.97
C ARG A 58 12.84 -7.84 5.81
N GLU A 59 12.24 -8.88 5.21
CA GLU A 59 11.24 -8.72 4.14
C GLU A 59 10.05 -7.88 4.63
N ILE A 60 9.51 -8.22 5.80
CA ILE A 60 8.40 -7.47 6.40
C ILE A 60 8.84 -6.03 6.73
N ALA A 61 10.00 -5.83 7.35
CA ALA A 61 10.51 -4.51 7.67
C ALA A 61 10.69 -3.64 6.41
N ALA A 62 11.24 -4.20 5.33
CA ALA A 62 11.41 -3.50 4.06
C ALA A 62 10.06 -3.09 3.45
N PHE A 63 9.07 -4.00 3.46
CA PHE A 63 7.73 -3.68 3.01
C PHE A 63 7.09 -2.56 3.84
N LEU A 64 7.12 -2.67 5.17
CA LEU A 64 6.53 -1.66 6.07
C LEU A 64 7.23 -0.30 5.92
N ALA A 65 8.56 -0.29 5.74
CA ALA A 65 9.30 0.95 5.51
C ALA A 65 8.90 1.65 4.20
N GLN A 66 8.77 0.88 3.11
CA GLN A 66 8.36 1.43 1.81
C GLN A 66 6.96 2.04 1.90
N ILE A 67 6.00 1.30 2.47
CA ILE A 67 4.63 1.83 2.58
C ILE A 67 4.56 3.03 3.54
N SER A 68 5.36 3.04 4.61
CA SER A 68 5.45 4.18 5.52
C SER A 68 5.94 5.42 4.78
N HIS A 69 6.98 5.29 3.95
CA HIS A 69 7.51 6.41 3.17
C HIS A 69 6.46 7.00 2.23
N GLU A 70 5.78 6.14 1.47
CA GLU A 70 4.74 6.54 0.50
C GLU A 70 3.52 7.22 1.15
N THR A 71 3.30 7.02 2.45
CA THR A 71 2.08 7.47 3.14
C THR A 71 2.37 8.32 4.38
N THR A 72 3.61 8.78 4.55
CA THR A 72 4.05 9.43 5.79
C THR A 72 3.36 10.78 6.00
N GLY A 73 2.97 11.03 7.25
CA GLY A 73 2.61 12.36 7.75
C GLY A 73 3.73 13.03 8.53
N GLY A 74 4.91 12.40 8.63
CA GLY A 74 6.00 12.87 9.48
C GLY A 74 6.73 14.08 8.93
N TRP A 75 7.16 14.95 9.83
CA TRP A 75 8.03 16.10 9.56
C TRP A 75 9.22 16.10 10.52
N ALA A 76 10.20 16.99 10.30
CA ALA A 76 11.48 16.98 11.01
C ALA A 76 11.37 17.01 12.55
N THR A 77 10.32 17.63 13.10
CA THR A 77 10.06 17.77 14.54
C THR A 77 8.76 17.10 14.98
N ALA A 78 8.30 16.10 14.23
CA ALA A 78 7.08 15.37 14.59
C ALA A 78 7.23 14.68 15.95
N PRO A 79 6.15 14.62 16.76
CA PRO A 79 6.11 13.80 17.97
C PRO A 79 6.63 12.39 17.69
N ASP A 80 7.47 11.86 18.59
CA ASP A 80 8.08 10.54 18.48
C ASP A 80 8.94 10.32 17.20
N GLY A 81 9.30 11.39 16.52
CA GLY A 81 10.15 11.42 15.33
C GLY A 81 9.40 11.19 14.02
N PRO A 82 9.98 11.55 12.85
CA PRO A 82 9.28 11.47 11.56
C PRO A 82 8.92 10.04 11.11
N TYR A 83 9.55 9.02 11.69
CA TYR A 83 9.42 7.63 11.25
C TYR A 83 8.29 6.84 11.94
N SER A 84 7.62 7.43 12.92
CA SER A 84 6.43 6.87 13.58
C SER A 84 5.10 7.26 12.89
N TRP A 85 5.18 8.01 11.79
CA TRP A 85 4.06 8.66 11.08
C TRP A 85 3.68 8.00 9.75
N GLY A 86 4.09 6.74 9.52
CA GLY A 86 3.64 5.97 8.36
C GLY A 86 2.13 5.72 8.38
N LEU A 87 1.54 5.48 7.20
CA LEU A 87 0.11 5.20 7.00
C LEU A 87 -0.84 6.37 7.37
N CYS A 88 -0.33 7.60 7.41
CA CYS A 88 -1.15 8.78 7.68
C CYS A 88 -2.08 9.15 6.49
N TYR A 89 -1.64 8.85 5.26
CA TYR A 89 -2.39 9.09 4.02
C TYR A 89 -2.80 7.81 3.30
N LYS A 90 -3.95 7.85 2.63
CA LYS A 90 -4.48 6.75 1.80
C LYS A 90 -4.53 7.04 0.31
N GLU A 91 -4.36 8.30 -0.05
CA GLU A 91 -4.38 8.78 -1.42
C GLU A 91 -3.47 10.01 -1.54
N GLU A 92 -3.01 10.25 -2.75
CA GLU A 92 -2.12 11.35 -3.11
C GLU A 92 -2.75 12.71 -2.76
N ILE A 93 -1.96 13.56 -2.13
CA ILE A 93 -2.41 14.90 -1.75
C ILE A 93 -2.23 15.84 -2.95
N ARG A 94 -3.31 16.51 -3.35
CA ARG A 94 -3.33 17.53 -4.43
C ARG A 94 -2.75 17.00 -5.76
N PRO A 95 -3.37 15.97 -6.35
CA PRO A 95 -2.91 15.42 -7.62
C PRO A 95 -2.93 16.49 -8.72
N GLN A 96 -1.82 16.62 -9.45
CA GLN A 96 -1.66 17.63 -10.51
C GLN A 96 -2.31 17.21 -11.84
N SER A 97 -2.83 15.99 -11.91
CA SER A 97 -3.47 15.40 -13.09
C SER A 97 -4.51 14.36 -12.66
N ASN A 98 -5.35 13.94 -13.60
CA ASN A 98 -6.17 12.73 -13.43
C ASN A 98 -5.36 11.44 -13.63
N TYR A 99 -4.06 11.55 -13.97
CA TYR A 99 -3.17 10.42 -14.23
C TYR A 99 -3.74 9.47 -15.28
N CYS A 100 -4.42 9.98 -16.31
CA CYS A 100 -4.93 9.13 -17.38
C CYS A 100 -4.30 9.50 -18.72
N ASP A 101 -3.84 8.48 -19.44
CA ASP A 101 -3.45 8.62 -20.83
C ASP A 101 -4.68 8.39 -21.72
N ALA A 102 -5.28 9.49 -22.18
CA ALA A 102 -6.46 9.44 -23.05
C ALA A 102 -6.18 8.83 -24.43
N THR A 103 -4.91 8.60 -24.79
CA THR A 103 -4.52 7.96 -26.05
C THR A 103 -4.49 6.43 -25.97
N ASP A 104 -4.53 5.86 -24.75
CA ASP A 104 -4.55 4.42 -24.53
C ASP A 104 -5.93 3.84 -24.91
N LYS A 105 -5.97 3.17 -26.08
CA LYS A 105 -7.19 2.51 -26.59
C LYS A 105 -7.46 1.15 -25.92
N GLN A 106 -6.45 0.54 -25.31
CA GLN A 106 -6.60 -0.74 -24.64
C GLN A 106 -7.19 -0.54 -23.24
N TRP A 107 -6.91 0.60 -22.61
CA TRP A 107 -7.34 0.93 -21.27
C TRP A 107 -7.91 2.36 -21.18
N PRO A 108 -9.10 2.58 -21.73
CA PRO A 108 -9.68 3.91 -21.82
C PRO A 108 -9.92 4.51 -20.43
N CYS A 109 -9.70 5.82 -20.34
CA CYS A 109 -10.07 6.61 -19.18
C CYS A 109 -11.58 6.54 -18.95
N TYR A 110 -12.00 6.16 -17.74
CA TYR A 110 -13.41 6.28 -17.37
C TYR A 110 -13.76 7.74 -17.04
N PRO A 111 -14.86 8.28 -17.61
CA PRO A 111 -15.28 9.65 -17.32
C PRO A 111 -15.43 9.92 -15.81
N GLY A 112 -14.88 11.05 -15.37
CA GLY A 112 -14.92 11.46 -13.96
C GLY A 112 -14.04 10.64 -13.01
N LYS A 113 -13.19 9.73 -13.51
CA LYS A 113 -12.22 8.98 -12.69
C LYS A 113 -10.83 9.61 -12.74
N SER A 114 -10.10 9.45 -11.64
CA SER A 114 -8.71 9.86 -11.48
C SER A 114 -7.89 8.68 -10.94
N TYR A 115 -6.68 8.52 -11.47
CA TYR A 115 -5.78 7.39 -11.20
C TYR A 115 -4.51 7.83 -10.46
N HIS A 116 -4.64 8.89 -9.65
CA HIS A 116 -3.61 9.33 -8.71
C HIS A 116 -3.27 8.25 -7.68
N GLY A 117 -2.13 8.44 -6.99
CA GLY A 117 -1.60 7.50 -6.03
C GLY A 117 -2.64 7.07 -4.98
N ARG A 118 -2.84 5.76 -4.80
CA ARG A 118 -3.71 5.22 -3.76
C ARG A 118 -3.10 4.05 -3.00
N GLY A 119 -3.54 3.94 -1.75
CA GLY A 119 -3.16 2.88 -0.82
C GLY A 119 -1.71 2.96 -0.33
N PRO A 120 -1.24 1.90 0.35
CA PRO A 120 0.06 1.88 1.02
C PRO A 120 1.26 2.06 0.09
N ILE A 121 1.13 1.74 -1.20
CA ILE A 121 2.22 1.84 -2.18
C ILE A 121 1.94 2.91 -3.25
N GLN A 122 1.03 3.85 -2.95
CA GLN A 122 0.64 4.99 -3.80
C GLN A 122 0.51 4.61 -5.29
N ILE A 123 -0.30 3.58 -5.55
CA ILE A 123 -0.51 3.02 -6.88
C ILE A 123 -1.07 4.11 -7.79
N SER A 124 -0.33 4.45 -8.84
CA SER A 124 -0.74 5.40 -9.87
C SER A 124 -0.68 4.77 -11.26
N CYS A 125 -1.25 5.44 -12.27
CA CYS A 125 -1.32 4.91 -13.63
C CYS A 125 0.03 4.49 -14.23
N ASN A 126 1.14 5.14 -13.89
CA ASN A 126 2.47 4.73 -14.38
C ASN A 126 2.81 3.31 -13.91
N ARG A 127 2.55 2.99 -12.64
CA ARG A 127 2.75 1.63 -12.10
C ARG A 127 1.80 0.62 -12.74
N ILE A 128 0.55 1.03 -12.99
CA ILE A 128 -0.45 0.20 -13.70
C ILE A 128 0.03 -0.10 -15.12
N ALA A 129 0.60 0.87 -15.83
CA ALA A 129 1.17 0.68 -17.17
C ALA A 129 2.33 -0.32 -17.16
N PHE A 130 3.24 -0.25 -16.18
CA PHE A 130 4.29 -1.26 -16.00
C PHE A 130 3.72 -2.66 -15.72
N TYR A 131 2.75 -2.76 -14.80
CA TYR A 131 2.12 -4.04 -14.48
C TYR A 131 1.41 -4.66 -15.70
N ARG A 132 0.66 -3.85 -16.47
CA ARG A 132 0.04 -4.25 -17.73
C ARG A 132 1.07 -4.77 -18.73
N ARG A 133 2.14 -4.00 -18.96
CA ARG A 133 3.22 -4.40 -19.88
C ARG A 133 3.84 -5.72 -19.45
N TYR A 134 4.11 -5.90 -18.16
CA TYR A 134 4.70 -7.14 -17.66
C TYR A 134 3.75 -8.32 -17.75
N CYS A 135 2.46 -8.14 -17.45
CA CYS A 135 1.44 -9.16 -17.68
C CYS A 135 1.40 -9.59 -19.15
N GLN A 136 1.45 -8.63 -20.09
CA GLN A 136 1.49 -8.93 -21.52
C GLN A 136 2.76 -9.68 -21.92
N VAL A 137 3.93 -9.24 -21.46
CA VAL A 137 5.22 -9.90 -21.74
C VAL A 137 5.27 -11.31 -21.14
N LEU A 138 4.63 -11.52 -19.98
CA LEU A 138 4.58 -12.80 -19.28
C LEU A 138 3.41 -13.69 -19.73
N GLY A 139 2.55 -13.23 -20.64
CA GLY A 139 1.41 -13.99 -21.16
C GLY A 139 0.30 -14.25 -20.13
N VAL A 140 0.10 -13.35 -19.17
CA VAL A 140 -0.92 -13.48 -18.11
C VAL A 140 -1.93 -12.34 -18.15
N ASP A 141 -3.16 -12.62 -17.72
CA ASP A 141 -4.21 -11.60 -17.57
C ASP A 141 -3.89 -10.62 -16.42
N VAL A 142 -4.34 -9.38 -16.55
CA VAL A 142 -4.12 -8.31 -15.56
C VAL A 142 -5.03 -8.41 -14.33
N GLY A 143 -6.07 -9.24 -14.40
CA GLY A 143 -7.06 -9.45 -13.34
C GLY A 143 -8.03 -8.27 -13.16
N PRO A 144 -9.08 -8.45 -12.33
CA PRO A 144 -10.16 -7.47 -12.18
C PRO A 144 -9.83 -6.28 -11.27
N ASN A 145 -8.69 -6.30 -10.57
CA ASN A 145 -8.35 -5.33 -9.52
C ASN A 145 -7.25 -4.37 -9.94
N LEU A 146 -7.21 -4.04 -11.23
CA LEU A 146 -6.12 -3.29 -11.84
C LEU A 146 -6.21 -1.79 -11.60
N ASP A 147 -7.42 -1.25 -11.50
CA ASP A 147 -7.64 0.19 -11.36
C ASP A 147 -7.78 0.62 -9.89
N CYS A 148 -7.45 1.89 -9.66
CA CYS A 148 -7.53 2.53 -8.35
C CYS A 148 -8.97 2.89 -7.96
N ALA A 149 -9.93 2.79 -8.88
CA ALA A 149 -11.32 3.17 -8.66
C ALA A 149 -12.09 2.10 -7.87
N HIS A 150 -11.60 0.86 -7.86
CA HIS A 150 -12.23 -0.27 -7.18
C HIS A 150 -11.30 -0.95 -6.15
N GLN A 151 -10.25 -0.27 -5.69
CA GLN A 151 -9.41 -0.79 -4.60
C GLN A 151 -10.23 -0.90 -3.31
N LEU A 152 -10.49 -2.13 -2.89
CA LEU A 152 -11.01 -2.43 -1.57
C LEU A 152 -9.87 -2.42 -0.55
N PRO A 153 -10.11 -1.96 0.69
CA PRO A 153 -9.24 -2.31 1.80
C PRO A 153 -9.35 -3.82 2.00
N TYR A 154 -8.37 -4.57 1.49
CA TYR A 154 -8.25 -6.00 1.80
C TYR A 154 -7.83 -6.17 3.25
#